data_AF-A0A7J6UAY1-F1
#
_entry.id   AF-A0A7J6UAY1-F1
#
_cell.length_a   1.000
_cell.length_b   1.000
_cell.length_c   1.000
_cell.angle_alpha   90.00
_cell.angle_beta   90.00
_cell.angle_gamma   90.00
#
_symmetry.space_group_name_H-M   'P 1'
#
loop_
_entity.id
_entity.type
_entity.pdbx_description
1 polymer ?
#
loop_
_entity_poly.entity_id
_entity_poly.type
_entity_poly.pdbx_seq_one_letter_code
_entity_poly.pdbx_strand_id
1 'polypeptide(L)'
;SIDFFLSHSWSADGFWKQAAIYICFSTAPAYKLMMLSSILVLLVGCVSFLIGLLVNPLFKHRNTMVFLDICCIPQKDPVAKLYGISKLAEYLRASDKLLILWSPDYLDRLWCVYELAVFLRTHDKKDVVLVNLNHIKLCVSLMFLQLFSILTLCLQLHYESTHNPYIGYLLGLVTSILIGREAFTCSKEWRKFCSRVRRFSVREAKCTSLADYYTLKQLITDMYRSEAEFAAVVRCLWLGGGKAKSFPTWLFSWASLRIMCAPYIPLIVACAVDYIVCIATEESFPMVPTYSQSQASPVPA
;
A
#
# COMPACT_ATOMS: atom_id res chain seq x y z
N SER A 1 -6.63 -15.17 25.60
CA SER A 1 -6.42 -15.49 24.17
C SER A 1 -5.69 -14.32 23.54
N ILE A 2 -4.87 -14.57 22.52
CA ILE A 2 -4.17 -13.54 21.77
C ILE A 2 -4.98 -13.30 20.48
N ASP A 3 -5.34 -12.06 20.17
CA ASP A 3 -6.15 -11.80 18.98
C ASP A 3 -5.29 -11.94 17.70
N PHE A 4 -4.03 -11.49 17.75
CA PHE A 4 -3.12 -11.54 16.60
C PHE A 4 -1.69 -11.89 17.01
N PHE A 5 -1.08 -12.79 16.26
CA PHE A 5 0.36 -12.98 16.21
C PHE A 5 0.95 -12.13 15.09
N LEU A 6 1.85 -11.21 15.39
CA LEU A 6 2.47 -10.33 14.40
C LEU A 6 3.80 -10.90 13.90
N SER A 7 3.81 -11.38 12.65
CA SER A 7 5.00 -11.94 12.01
C SER A 7 5.55 -10.97 10.96
N HIS A 8 6.85 -10.69 10.99
CA HIS A 8 7.46 -9.69 10.10
C HIS A 8 8.97 -9.87 9.93
N SER A 9 9.53 -9.38 8.82
CA SER A 9 10.98 -9.30 8.66
C SER A 9 11.56 -8.15 9.48
N TRP A 10 12.68 -8.36 10.17
CA TRP A 10 13.37 -7.32 10.92
C TRP A 10 14.08 -6.30 10.02
N SER A 11 14.48 -6.70 8.80
CA SER A 11 15.14 -5.79 7.86
C SER A 11 14.18 -4.74 7.28
N ALA A 12 12.87 -5.01 7.33
CA ALA A 12 11.88 -4.09 6.82
C ALA A 12 11.84 -2.83 7.68
N ASP A 13 11.61 -1.71 7.01
CA ASP A 13 11.57 -0.38 7.62
C ASP A 13 10.54 -0.30 8.75
N GLY A 14 10.98 0.24 9.90
CA GLY A 14 10.19 0.31 11.12
C GLY A 14 8.97 1.23 11.01
N PHE A 15 9.10 2.36 10.30
CA PHE A 15 8.01 3.31 10.10
C PHE A 15 6.87 2.66 9.33
N TRP A 16 7.16 1.96 8.23
CA TRP A 16 6.11 1.31 7.44
C TRP A 16 5.43 0.15 8.18
N LYS A 17 6.12 -0.54 9.08
CA LYS A 17 5.49 -1.54 9.96
C LYS A 17 4.51 -0.89 10.92
N GLN A 18 4.92 0.19 11.59
CA GLN A 18 4.05 0.93 12.50
C GLN A 18 2.84 1.49 11.77
N ALA A 19 3.02 2.09 10.59
CA ALA A 19 1.93 2.56 9.74
C ALA A 19 0.98 1.41 9.37
N ALA A 20 1.51 0.24 8.99
CA ALA A 20 0.69 -0.94 8.67
C ALA A 20 -0.16 -1.40 9.85
N ILE A 21 0.44 -1.52 11.04
CA ILE A 21 -0.23 -1.89 12.29
C ILE A 21 -1.32 -0.87 12.60
N TYR A 22 -0.99 0.42 12.56
CA TYR A 22 -1.93 1.50 12.83
C TYR A 22 -3.12 1.49 11.86
N ILE A 23 -2.87 1.31 10.56
CA ILE A 23 -3.94 1.23 9.57
C ILE A 23 -4.83 -0.02 9.77
N CYS A 24 -4.21 -1.16 10.11
CA CYS A 24 -4.95 -2.40 10.29
C CYS A 24 -5.85 -2.38 11.54
N PHE A 25 -5.40 -1.80 12.64
CA PHE A 25 -6.10 -1.85 13.93
C PHE A 25 -6.93 -0.60 14.24
N SER A 26 -6.49 0.57 13.80
CA SER A 26 -7.11 1.85 14.19
C SER A 26 -8.06 2.40 13.13
N THR A 27 -7.75 2.24 11.84
CA THR A 27 -8.47 2.98 10.78
C THR A 27 -9.15 2.10 9.75
N ALA A 28 -9.25 0.78 9.96
CA ALA A 28 -9.90 -0.11 8.99
C ALA A 28 -11.31 0.33 8.54
N PRO A 29 -12.19 0.90 9.40
CA PRO A 29 -13.47 1.47 8.96
C PRO A 29 -13.31 2.74 8.12
N ALA A 30 -12.50 3.71 8.60
CA ALA A 30 -12.24 4.96 7.90
C ALA A 30 -11.56 4.73 6.54
N TYR A 31 -10.67 3.75 6.48
CA TYR A 31 -9.98 3.32 5.27
C TYR A 31 -10.92 2.66 4.26
N LYS A 32 -11.85 1.80 4.71
CA LYS A 32 -12.89 1.24 3.83
C LYS A 32 -13.81 2.34 3.28
N LEU A 33 -14.14 3.33 4.10
CA LEU A 33 -14.96 4.48 3.70
C LEU A 33 -14.22 5.37 2.67
N MET A 34 -12.93 5.63 2.90
CA MET A 34 -12.05 6.43 2.02
C MET A 34 -11.80 5.80 0.64
N MET A 35 -12.00 4.49 0.48
CA MET A 35 -11.77 3.79 -0.80
C MET A 35 -13.05 3.61 -1.64
N LEU A 36 -14.24 3.82 -1.06
CA LEU A 36 -15.55 3.62 -1.72
C LEU A 36 -16.05 4.87 -2.49
N SER A 37 -15.19 5.86 -2.69
CA SER A 37 -15.61 7.25 -2.74
C SER A 37 -15.01 8.03 -3.91
N SER A 38 -15.83 8.46 -4.87
CA SER A 38 -15.48 9.44 -5.92
C SER A 38 -15.31 10.86 -5.33
N ILE A 39 -14.93 11.85 -6.15
CA ILE A 39 -14.50 13.22 -5.77
C ILE A 39 -15.27 13.88 -4.59
N LEU A 40 -16.60 13.76 -4.52
CA LEU A 40 -17.38 14.35 -3.41
C LEU A 40 -17.05 13.71 -2.05
N VAL A 41 -16.72 12.42 -2.08
CA VAL A 41 -16.41 11.61 -0.92
C VAL A 41 -14.89 11.58 -0.65
N LEU A 42 -14.11 12.27 -1.45
CA LEU A 42 -12.66 12.38 -1.31
C LEU A 42 -12.30 13.53 -0.35
N LEU A 43 -13.09 14.61 -0.35
CA LEU A 43 -13.15 15.60 0.74
C LEU A 43 -13.68 14.96 2.03
N VAL A 44 -14.82 14.26 1.95
CA VAL A 44 -15.41 13.57 3.11
C VAL A 44 -14.47 12.48 3.65
N GLY A 45 -13.71 11.82 2.79
CA GLY A 45 -12.76 10.75 3.13
C GLY A 45 -11.53 11.29 3.86
N CYS A 46 -10.94 12.39 3.39
CA CYS A 46 -9.86 13.07 4.10
C CYS A 46 -10.34 13.57 5.47
N VAL A 47 -11.51 14.23 5.52
CA VAL A 47 -12.08 14.70 6.78
C VAL A 47 -12.43 13.53 7.72
N SER A 48 -13.06 12.47 7.22
CA SER A 48 -13.41 11.28 8.00
C SER A 48 -12.17 10.52 8.49
N PHE A 49 -11.09 10.49 7.72
CA PHE A 49 -9.83 9.91 8.15
C PHE A 49 -9.20 10.75 9.25
N LEU A 50 -9.13 12.08 9.10
CA LEU A 50 -8.62 12.99 10.13
C LEU A 50 -9.46 12.94 11.41
N ILE A 51 -10.80 12.95 11.29
CA ILE A 51 -11.72 12.71 12.40
C ILE A 51 -11.47 11.32 12.99
N GLY A 52 -11.27 10.29 12.17
CA GLY A 52 -10.85 8.97 12.62
C GLY A 52 -9.58 9.04 13.45
N LEU A 53 -8.51 9.68 12.98
CA LEU A 53 -7.26 9.81 13.74
C LEU A 53 -7.46 10.53 15.08
N LEU A 54 -8.27 11.58 15.11
CA LEU A 54 -8.48 12.43 16.28
C LEU A 54 -9.47 11.84 17.29
N VAL A 55 -10.51 11.16 16.81
CA VAL A 55 -11.60 10.61 17.64
C VAL A 55 -11.36 9.15 17.99
N ASN A 56 -10.58 8.39 17.22
CA ASN A 56 -10.24 6.99 17.54
C ASN A 56 -9.67 6.82 18.97
N PRO A 57 -8.78 7.70 19.48
CA PRO A 57 -8.35 7.63 20.88
C PRO A 57 -9.48 7.78 21.91
N LEU A 58 -10.60 8.41 21.54
CA LEU A 58 -11.75 8.65 22.42
C LEU A 58 -12.71 7.45 22.50
N PHE A 59 -12.67 6.54 21.52
CA PHE A 59 -13.47 5.32 21.58
C PHE A 59 -12.76 4.25 22.41
N LYS A 60 -13.50 3.65 23.35
CA LYS A 60 -13.03 2.49 24.11
C LYS A 60 -12.90 1.30 23.18
N HIS A 61 -11.74 1.18 22.54
CA HIS A 61 -11.44 0.02 21.70
C HIS A 61 -11.46 -1.25 22.56
N ARG A 62 -11.99 -2.33 21.98
CA ARG A 62 -11.69 -3.66 22.49
C ARG A 62 -10.17 -3.79 22.50
N ASN A 63 -9.59 -4.00 23.67
CA ASN A 63 -8.15 -4.20 23.85
C ASN A 63 -7.71 -5.36 22.96
N THR A 64 -7.19 -5.04 21.78
CA THR A 64 -6.70 -6.04 20.83
C THR A 64 -5.33 -6.46 21.32
N MET A 65 -5.21 -7.71 21.74
CA MET A 65 -3.97 -8.27 22.23
C MET A 65 -3.14 -8.77 21.04
N VAL A 66 -2.01 -8.11 20.80
CA VAL A 66 -1.06 -8.47 19.75
C VAL A 66 0.20 -9.03 20.39
N PHE A 67 0.60 -10.23 20.00
CA PHE A 67 1.89 -10.79 20.39
C PHE A 67 2.97 -10.39 19.39
N LEU A 68 4.09 -9.91 19.91
CA LEU A 68 5.24 -9.48 19.13
C LEU A 68 6.52 -10.14 19.67
N ASP A 69 7.09 -11.02 18.84
CA ASP A 69 8.26 -11.85 19.15
C ASP A 69 9.46 -11.08 19.70
N ILE A 70 9.81 -9.96 19.06
CA ILE A 70 11.01 -9.18 19.40
C ILE A 70 10.97 -8.59 20.81
N CYS A 71 9.76 -8.39 21.35
CA CYS A 71 9.55 -7.86 22.69
C CYS A 71 9.54 -8.96 23.77
N CYS A 72 9.26 -10.21 23.39
CA CYS A 72 9.01 -11.30 24.33
C CYS A 72 10.16 -12.31 24.39
N ILE A 73 11.02 -12.39 23.38
CA ILE A 73 12.10 -13.38 23.30
C ILE A 73 13.46 -12.67 23.43
N PRO A 74 14.23 -12.95 24.51
CA PRO A 74 15.58 -12.41 24.66
C PRO A 74 16.47 -12.82 23.48
N GLN A 75 16.99 -11.84 22.75
CA GLN A 75 17.80 -12.10 21.54
C GLN A 75 19.28 -12.34 21.82
N LYS A 76 19.77 -11.88 22.99
CA LYS A 76 21.18 -11.93 23.37
C LYS A 76 21.57 -13.18 24.18
N ASP A 77 20.61 -13.79 24.87
CA ASP A 77 20.83 -14.98 25.69
C ASP A 77 20.41 -16.22 24.89
N PRO A 78 21.34 -17.09 24.48
CA PRO A 78 21.03 -18.26 23.66
C PRO A 78 20.14 -19.29 24.37
N VAL A 79 20.23 -19.41 25.70
CA VAL A 79 19.42 -20.36 26.48
C VAL A 79 17.99 -19.83 26.60
N ALA A 80 17.83 -18.57 26.98
CA ALA A 80 16.51 -17.94 27.04
C ALA A 80 15.86 -17.82 25.65
N LYS A 81 16.66 -17.64 24.59
CA LYS A 81 16.17 -17.65 23.20
C LYS A 81 15.63 -19.02 22.80
N LEU A 82 16.35 -20.11 23.12
CA LEU A 82 15.90 -21.47 22.83
C LEU A 82 14.61 -21.80 23.59
N TYR A 83 14.53 -21.40 24.86
CA TYR A 83 13.30 -21.48 25.64
C TYR A 83 12.16 -20.64 25.02
N GLY A 84 12.47 -19.44 24.54
CA GLY A 84 11.53 -18.60 23.80
C GLY A 84 11.00 -19.25 22.53
N ILE A 85 11.87 -19.91 21.76
CA ILE A 85 11.50 -20.64 20.53
C ILE A 85 10.55 -21.81 20.84
N SER A 86 10.79 -22.56 21.91
CA SER A 86 9.90 -23.66 22.29
C SER A 86 8.51 -23.15 22.71
N LYS A 87 8.46 -21.98 23.37
CA LYS A 87 7.22 -21.30 23.75
C LYS A 87 6.53 -20.56 22.61
N LEU A 88 7.25 -20.19 21.55
CA LEU A 88 6.68 -19.50 20.39
C LEU A 88 5.54 -20.28 19.76
N ALA A 89 5.66 -21.61 19.72
CA ALA A 89 4.61 -22.47 19.19
C ALA A 89 3.34 -22.47 20.05
N GLU A 90 3.46 -22.29 21.37
CA GLU A 90 2.31 -22.14 22.27
C GLU A 90 1.59 -20.81 22.01
N TYR A 91 2.33 -19.71 21.83
CA TYR A 91 1.74 -18.41 21.50
C TYR A 91 1.05 -18.40 20.14
N LEU A 92 1.65 -19.01 19.12
CA LEU A 92 1.04 -19.16 17.80
C LEU A 92 -0.25 -19.98 17.87
N ARG A 93 -0.28 -21.06 18.67
CA ARG A 93 -1.49 -21.88 18.91
C ARG A 93 -2.58 -21.13 19.68
N ALA A 94 -2.19 -20.20 20.55
CA ALA A 94 -3.11 -19.40 21.35
C ALA A 94 -3.58 -18.10 20.65
N SER A 95 -3.09 -17.86 19.43
CA SER A 95 -3.41 -16.66 18.63
C SER A 95 -4.51 -16.94 17.63
N ASP A 96 -5.56 -16.11 17.60
CA ASP A 96 -6.69 -16.33 16.71
C ASP A 96 -6.32 -16.13 15.22
N LYS A 97 -5.34 -15.25 14.94
CA LYS A 97 -4.90 -14.88 13.59
C LYS A 97 -3.40 -14.68 13.50
N LEU A 98 -2.85 -14.91 12.30
CA LEU A 98 -1.47 -14.58 11.95
C LEU A 98 -1.47 -13.36 11.03
N LEU A 99 -0.98 -12.22 11.54
CA LEU A 99 -0.80 -10.99 10.76
C LEU A 99 0.63 -10.94 10.22
N ILE A 100 0.79 -11.12 8.92
CA ILE A 100 2.08 -11.08 8.23
C ILE A 100 2.28 -9.68 7.65
N LEU A 101 3.26 -8.93 8.17
CA LEU A 101 3.75 -7.71 7.51
C LEU A 101 4.75 -8.09 6.44
N TRP A 102 4.25 -8.24 5.21
CA TRP A 102 5.03 -8.71 4.09
C TRP A 102 6.02 -7.65 3.62
N SER A 103 7.29 -8.05 3.65
CA SER A 103 8.40 -7.43 2.95
C SER A 103 8.99 -8.45 1.97
N PRO A 104 9.73 -8.03 0.93
CA PRO A 104 10.30 -8.97 -0.04
C PRO A 104 11.03 -10.13 0.64
N ASP A 105 11.89 -9.86 1.61
CA ASP A 105 12.73 -10.85 2.29
C ASP A 105 12.04 -11.71 3.35
N TYR A 106 10.73 -11.57 3.61
CA TYR A 106 10.08 -12.31 4.70
C TYR A 106 10.13 -13.84 4.49
N LEU A 107 9.92 -14.34 3.27
CA LEU A 107 10.06 -15.78 2.98
C LEU A 107 11.52 -16.25 2.93
N ASP A 108 12.49 -15.32 2.94
CA ASP A 108 13.91 -15.67 3.06
C ASP A 108 14.33 -15.83 4.51
N ARG A 109 13.47 -15.57 5.50
CA ARG A 109 13.81 -15.70 6.92
C ARG A 109 13.19 -16.97 7.49
N LEU A 110 14.03 -17.94 7.84
CA LEU A 110 13.57 -19.23 8.35
C LEU A 110 12.69 -19.10 9.61
N TRP A 111 12.93 -18.07 10.41
CA TRP A 111 12.10 -17.76 11.59
C TRP A 111 10.66 -17.42 11.21
N CYS A 112 10.46 -16.50 10.26
CA CYS A 112 9.14 -16.16 9.72
C CYS A 112 8.47 -17.35 9.05
N VAL A 113 9.25 -18.16 8.34
CA VAL A 113 8.80 -19.40 7.69
C VAL A 113 8.32 -20.43 8.72
N TYR A 114 9.02 -20.56 9.84
CA TYR A 114 8.63 -21.42 10.96
C TYR A 114 7.34 -20.95 11.63
N GLU A 115 7.19 -19.65 11.88
CA GLU A 115 5.95 -19.08 12.44
C GLU A 115 4.73 -19.41 11.57
N LEU A 116 4.87 -19.22 10.25
CA LEU A 116 3.85 -19.60 9.27
C LEU A 116 3.57 -21.11 9.30
N ALA A 117 4.59 -21.94 9.41
CA ALA A 117 4.47 -23.39 9.46
C ALA A 117 3.66 -23.86 10.68
N VAL A 118 4.01 -23.37 11.87
CA VAL A 118 3.31 -23.70 13.12
C VAL A 118 1.86 -23.23 13.07
N PHE A 119 1.63 -21.99 12.60
CA PHE A 119 0.29 -21.44 12.52
C PHE A 119 -0.61 -22.25 11.58
N LEU A 120 -0.15 -22.53 10.36
CA LEU A 120 -0.90 -23.32 9.37
C LEU A 120 -1.13 -24.77 9.78
N ARG A 121 -0.35 -25.31 10.72
CA ARG A 121 -0.56 -26.67 11.25
C ARG A 121 -1.76 -26.75 12.18
N THR A 122 -2.12 -25.62 12.79
CA THR A 122 -3.07 -25.53 13.92
C THR A 122 -4.30 -24.68 13.60
N HIS A 123 -4.26 -23.89 12.52
CA HIS A 123 -5.32 -22.96 12.12
C HIS A 123 -5.74 -23.15 10.66
N ASP A 124 -6.89 -22.59 10.32
CA ASP A 124 -7.33 -22.52 8.93
C ASP A 124 -6.49 -21.52 8.14
N LYS A 125 -6.28 -21.81 6.85
CA LYS A 125 -5.60 -20.92 5.88
C LYS A 125 -6.21 -19.50 5.80
N LYS A 126 -7.49 -19.36 6.17
CA LYS A 126 -8.25 -18.09 6.13
C LYS A 126 -7.87 -17.13 7.27
N ASP A 127 -7.23 -17.64 8.31
CA ASP A 127 -6.84 -16.89 9.51
C ASP A 127 -5.45 -16.26 9.36
N VAL A 128 -4.79 -16.51 8.22
CA VAL A 128 -3.59 -15.79 7.79
C VAL A 128 -3.99 -14.51 7.06
N VAL A 129 -3.53 -13.37 7.58
CA VAL A 129 -3.74 -12.04 7.03
C VAL A 129 -2.40 -11.49 6.55
N LEU A 130 -2.26 -11.27 5.24
CA LEU A 130 -1.05 -10.75 4.62
C LEU A 130 -1.19 -9.25 4.35
N VAL A 131 -0.39 -8.40 4.99
CA VAL A 131 -0.34 -6.96 4.75
C VAL A 131 0.93 -6.62 3.99
N ASN A 132 0.81 -6.21 2.73
CA ASN A 132 1.96 -5.78 1.94
C ASN A 132 2.38 -4.36 2.32
N LEU A 133 3.60 -4.19 2.83
CA LEU A 133 4.11 -2.87 3.24
C LEU A 133 4.18 -1.88 2.07
N ASN A 134 4.38 -2.35 0.83
CA ASN A 134 4.34 -1.46 -0.34
C ASN A 134 2.90 -1.00 -0.68
N HIS A 135 1.88 -1.78 -0.31
CA HIS A 135 0.49 -1.32 -0.43
C HIS A 135 0.22 -0.21 0.58
N ILE A 136 0.78 -0.31 1.78
CA ILE A 136 0.67 0.73 2.80
C ILE A 136 1.35 2.02 2.32
N LYS A 137 2.55 1.92 1.73
CA LYS A 137 3.22 3.05 1.06
C LYS A 137 2.34 3.69 0.02
N LEU A 138 1.81 2.89 -0.92
CA LEU A 138 0.91 3.36 -1.95
C LEU A 138 -0.29 4.09 -1.34
N CYS A 139 -0.96 3.52 -0.33
CA CYS A 139 -2.10 4.15 0.32
C CYS A 139 -1.74 5.51 0.91
N VAL A 140 -0.64 5.59 1.68
CA VAL A 140 -0.18 6.84 2.28
C VAL A 140 0.20 7.87 1.21
N SER A 141 0.92 7.45 0.16
CA SER A 141 1.26 8.31 -0.97
C SER A 141 0.03 8.84 -1.70
N LEU A 142 -0.97 7.99 -1.95
CA LEU A 142 -2.24 8.39 -2.55
C LEU A 142 -2.96 9.41 -1.66
N MET A 143 -2.95 9.23 -0.34
CA MET A 143 -3.56 10.20 0.58
C MET A 143 -2.87 11.57 0.53
N PHE A 144 -1.54 11.62 0.53
CA PHE A 144 -0.81 12.89 0.42
C PHE A 144 -1.05 13.56 -0.93
N LEU A 145 -0.99 12.78 -2.00
CA LEU A 145 -1.22 13.27 -3.34
C LEU A 145 -2.65 13.80 -3.50
N GLN A 146 -3.60 13.16 -2.84
CA GLN A 146 -4.98 13.57 -2.82
C GLN A 146 -5.21 14.87 -2.05
N LEU A 147 -4.60 15.01 -0.87
CA LEU A 147 -4.63 16.25 -0.09
C LEU A 147 -4.01 17.40 -0.89
N PHE A 148 -2.92 17.14 -1.60
CA PHE A 148 -2.29 18.11 -2.49
C PHE A 148 -3.24 18.55 -3.60
N SER A 149 -3.92 17.62 -4.28
CA SER A 149 -4.91 17.96 -5.31
C SER A 149 -6.07 18.81 -4.77
N ILE A 150 -6.58 18.50 -3.56
CA ILE A 150 -7.64 19.30 -2.92
C ILE A 150 -7.13 20.72 -2.66
N LEU A 151 -5.93 20.86 -2.07
CA LEU A 151 -5.35 22.17 -1.78
C LEU A 151 -5.19 22.99 -3.07
N THR A 152 -4.68 22.37 -4.13
CA THR A 152 -4.54 22.99 -5.45
C THR A 152 -5.89 23.48 -6.00
N LEU A 153 -6.95 22.66 -5.90
CA LEU A 153 -8.28 23.04 -6.33
C LEU A 153 -8.84 24.20 -5.49
N CYS A 154 -8.70 24.17 -4.17
CA CYS A 154 -9.13 25.26 -3.30
C CYS A 154 -8.42 26.58 -3.62
N LEU A 155 -7.11 26.51 -3.88
CA LEU A 155 -6.32 27.68 -4.29
C LEU A 155 -6.78 28.20 -5.65
N GLN A 156 -7.13 27.33 -6.61
CA GLN A 156 -7.71 27.74 -7.89
C GLN A 156 -9.05 28.43 -7.71
N LEU A 157 -9.99 27.82 -6.98
CA LEU A 157 -11.30 28.43 -6.73
C LEU A 157 -11.19 29.77 -6.00
N HIS A 158 -10.19 29.93 -5.13
CA HIS A 158 -9.91 31.20 -4.48
C HIS A 158 -9.28 32.24 -5.43
N TYR A 159 -8.45 31.78 -6.37
CA TYR A 159 -7.64 32.63 -7.24
C TYR A 159 -8.25 32.87 -8.64
N GLU A 160 -9.32 32.15 -8.99
CA GLU A 160 -10.09 32.29 -10.25
C GLU A 160 -10.73 33.67 -10.42
N SER A 161 -10.63 34.54 -9.42
CA SER A 161 -10.96 35.94 -9.61
C SER A 161 -9.98 36.69 -10.54
N THR A 162 -8.79 36.15 -10.88
CA THR A 162 -7.79 36.92 -11.68
C THR A 162 -6.87 36.19 -12.68
N HIS A 163 -6.69 34.85 -12.70
CA HIS A 163 -5.62 34.19 -13.52
C HIS A 163 -5.96 32.86 -14.23
N ASN A 164 -5.02 32.42 -15.08
CA ASN A 164 -5.06 31.34 -16.09
C ASN A 164 -5.41 29.91 -15.56
N PRO A 165 -6.48 29.26 -16.09
CA PRO A 165 -6.95 27.94 -15.64
C PRO A 165 -6.02 26.75 -16.01
N TYR A 166 -5.10 26.91 -16.97
CA TYR A 166 -4.25 25.81 -17.45
C TYR A 166 -3.30 25.24 -16.37
N ILE A 167 -2.94 26.03 -15.36
CA ILE A 167 -2.08 25.58 -14.26
C ILE A 167 -2.73 24.42 -13.48
N GLY A 168 -4.06 24.46 -13.31
CA GLY A 168 -4.76 23.42 -12.57
C GLY A 168 -4.85 22.10 -13.29
N TYR A 169 -5.09 22.17 -14.60
CA TYR A 169 -5.07 21.00 -15.46
C TYR A 169 -3.69 20.34 -15.49
N LEU A 170 -2.62 21.12 -15.55
CA LEU A 170 -1.25 20.59 -15.49
C LEU A 170 -0.98 19.89 -14.15
N LEU A 171 -1.37 20.49 -13.02
CA LEU A 171 -1.19 19.88 -11.69
C LEU A 171 -2.02 18.59 -11.53
N GLY A 172 -3.24 18.56 -12.05
CA GLY A 172 -4.09 17.36 -12.08
C GLY A 172 -3.49 16.23 -12.92
N LEU A 173 -2.92 16.55 -14.08
CA LEU A 173 -2.21 15.59 -14.93
C LEU A 173 -0.96 15.02 -14.25
N VAL A 174 -0.12 15.88 -13.67
CA VAL A 174 1.08 15.45 -12.92
C VAL A 174 0.70 14.53 -11.77
N THR A 175 -0.35 14.89 -11.02
CA THR A 175 -0.90 14.06 -9.94
C THR A 175 -1.29 12.68 -10.47
N SER A 176 -2.05 12.62 -11.56
CA SER A 176 -2.50 11.35 -12.16
C SER A 176 -1.33 10.45 -12.60
N ILE A 177 -0.28 11.05 -13.16
CA ILE A 177 0.95 10.32 -13.56
C ILE A 177 1.65 9.74 -12.33
N LEU A 178 1.76 10.49 -11.24
CA LEU A 178 2.37 10.01 -9.98
C LEU A 178 1.56 8.86 -9.38
N ILE A 179 0.22 8.97 -9.33
CA ILE A 179 -0.67 7.87 -8.91
C ILE A 179 -0.42 6.62 -9.75
N GLY A 180 -0.39 6.77 -11.08
CA GLY A 180 -0.17 5.67 -12.02
C GLY A 180 1.19 5.00 -11.80
N ARG A 181 2.25 5.78 -11.56
CA ARG A 181 3.60 5.28 -11.29
C ARG A 181 3.66 4.44 -10.01
N GLU A 182 3.04 4.92 -8.94
CA GLU A 182 3.01 4.19 -7.65
C GLU A 182 2.17 2.91 -7.76
N ALA A 183 1.01 2.98 -8.42
CA ALA A 183 0.18 1.80 -8.67
C ALA A 183 0.90 0.75 -9.51
N PHE A 184 1.62 1.16 -10.56
CA PHE A 184 2.44 0.27 -11.39
C PHE A 184 3.58 -0.36 -10.58
N THR A 185 4.28 0.42 -9.75
CA THR A 185 5.34 -0.08 -8.86
C THR A 185 4.77 -1.14 -7.92
N CYS A 186 3.61 -0.86 -7.32
CA CYS A 186 2.94 -1.79 -6.42
C CYS A 186 2.53 -3.10 -7.11
N SER A 187 1.99 -3.01 -8.33
CA SER A 187 1.67 -4.18 -9.18
C SER A 187 2.91 -5.00 -9.55
N LYS A 188 4.03 -4.34 -9.87
CA LYS A 188 5.32 -5.00 -10.11
C LYS A 188 5.80 -5.76 -8.88
N GLU A 189 5.71 -5.16 -7.70
CA GLU A 189 6.07 -5.83 -6.43
C GLU A 189 5.16 -7.01 -6.10
N TRP A 190 3.86 -6.91 -6.40
CA TRP A 190 2.94 -8.05 -6.27
C TRP A 190 3.30 -9.22 -7.19
N ARG A 191 3.66 -8.94 -8.45
CA ARG A 191 4.16 -9.98 -9.38
C ARG A 191 5.44 -10.63 -8.86
N LYS A 192 6.36 -9.85 -8.28
CA LYS A 192 7.55 -10.38 -7.63
C LYS A 192 7.19 -11.28 -6.45
N PHE A 193 6.24 -10.88 -5.61
CA PHE A 193 5.72 -11.72 -4.52
C PHE A 193 5.20 -13.05 -5.05
N CYS A 194 4.30 -13.06 -6.05
CA CYS A 194 3.78 -14.30 -6.62
C CYS A 194 4.89 -15.20 -7.21
N SER A 195 5.88 -14.60 -7.88
CA SER A 195 7.04 -15.33 -8.40
C SER A 195 7.88 -15.96 -7.29
N ARG A 196 8.05 -15.28 -6.17
CA ARG A 196 8.77 -15.79 -5.00
C ARG A 196 8.01 -16.90 -4.29
N VAL A 197 6.71 -16.74 -4.07
CA VAL A 197 5.86 -17.80 -3.53
C VAL A 197 5.94 -19.04 -4.42
N ARG A 198 5.89 -18.89 -5.74
CA ARG A 198 5.97 -20.02 -6.68
C ARG A 198 7.27 -20.81 -6.53
N ARG A 199 8.40 -20.11 -6.32
CA ARG A 199 9.73 -20.70 -6.15
C ARG A 199 10.10 -20.99 -4.71
N PHE A 200 9.19 -20.73 -3.76
CA PHE A 200 9.48 -20.86 -2.33
C PHE A 200 9.98 -22.26 -1.98
N SER A 201 11.04 -22.32 -1.19
CA SER A 201 11.68 -23.52 -0.67
C SER A 201 12.21 -23.24 0.73
N VAL A 202 11.94 -24.13 1.69
CA VAL A 202 12.45 -23.99 3.07
C VAL A 202 13.98 -24.04 3.10
N ARG A 203 14.60 -24.78 2.17
CA ARG A 203 16.06 -24.92 2.08
C ARG A 203 16.80 -23.61 1.84
N GLU A 204 16.17 -22.69 1.09
CA GLU A 204 16.74 -21.39 0.71
C GLU A 204 16.52 -20.32 1.78
N ALA A 205 15.70 -20.60 2.79
CA ALA A 205 15.46 -19.67 3.89
C ALA A 205 16.72 -19.53 4.75
N LYS A 206 17.06 -18.30 5.07
CA LYS A 206 18.25 -17.88 5.82
C LYS A 206 17.93 -17.79 7.30
N CYS A 207 18.93 -18.10 8.12
CA CYS A 207 18.91 -17.86 9.55
C CYS A 207 20.25 -17.27 9.99
N THR A 208 20.23 -16.37 10.98
CA THR A 208 21.45 -15.74 11.51
C THR A 208 22.29 -16.72 12.32
N SER A 209 21.64 -17.67 13.00
CA SER A 209 22.28 -18.72 13.81
C SER A 209 22.17 -20.05 13.07
N LEU A 210 23.30 -20.75 12.91
CA LEU A 210 23.33 -22.08 12.30
C LEU A 210 22.66 -23.13 13.20
N ALA A 211 22.74 -22.99 14.53
CA ALA A 211 22.05 -23.86 15.46
C ALA A 211 20.52 -23.71 15.34
N ASP A 212 20.04 -22.47 15.24
CA ASP A 212 18.63 -22.17 15.04
C ASP A 212 18.16 -22.69 13.66
N TYR A 213 19.03 -22.62 12.65
CA TYR A 213 18.74 -23.12 11.30
C TYR A 213 18.33 -24.60 11.33
N TYR A 214 19.17 -25.47 11.89
CA TYR A 214 18.88 -26.90 11.93
C TYR A 214 17.67 -27.21 12.82
N THR A 215 17.56 -26.53 13.96
CA THR A 215 16.45 -26.73 14.91
C THR A 215 15.10 -26.41 14.26
N LEU A 216 14.96 -25.22 13.67
CA LEU A 216 13.69 -24.79 13.07
C LEU A 216 13.34 -25.62 11.83
N LYS A 217 14.35 -26.00 11.05
CA LYS A 217 14.16 -26.85 9.86
C LYS A 217 13.71 -28.26 10.22
N GLN A 218 14.26 -28.84 11.28
CA GLN A 218 13.81 -30.12 11.81
C GLN A 218 12.35 -30.00 12.29
N LEU A 219 12.02 -28.97 13.06
CA LEU A 219 10.64 -28.75 13.52
C LEU A 219 9.63 -28.62 12.36
N ILE A 220 9.99 -27.93 11.27
CA ILE A 220 9.14 -27.84 10.08
C ILE A 220 8.98 -29.22 9.43
N THR A 221 10.07 -29.97 9.31
CA THR A 221 10.08 -31.32 8.73
C THR A 221 9.22 -32.27 9.55
N ASP A 222 9.30 -32.22 10.88
CA ASP A 222 8.48 -33.04 11.78
C ASP A 222 6.99 -32.71 11.65
N MET A 223 6.63 -31.41 11.50
CA MET A 223 5.24 -30.98 11.37
C MET A 223 4.59 -31.37 10.03
N TYR A 224 5.37 -31.38 8.94
CA TYR A 224 4.88 -31.54 7.56
C TYR A 224 5.48 -32.74 6.82
N ARG A 225 6.15 -33.67 7.51
CA ARG A 225 6.90 -34.84 6.96
C ARG A 225 8.11 -34.48 6.11
N SER A 226 8.05 -33.39 5.34
CA SER A 226 9.15 -32.89 4.53
C SER A 226 9.05 -31.38 4.31
N GLU A 227 10.20 -30.75 4.08
CA GLU A 227 10.27 -29.34 3.66
C GLU A 227 9.52 -29.06 2.35
N ALA A 228 9.50 -30.03 1.43
CA ALA A 228 8.84 -29.91 0.14
C ALA A 228 7.31 -29.89 0.28
N GLU A 229 6.76 -30.72 1.18
CA GLU A 229 5.34 -30.74 1.50
C GLU A 229 4.89 -29.40 2.09
N PHE A 230 5.64 -28.84 3.05
CA PHE A 230 5.34 -27.52 3.56
C PHE A 230 5.43 -26.42 2.48
N ALA A 231 6.46 -26.45 1.63
CA ALA A 231 6.56 -25.51 0.51
C ALA A 231 5.36 -25.59 -0.45
N ALA A 232 4.82 -26.78 -0.69
CA ALA A 232 3.59 -26.95 -1.47
C ALA A 232 2.37 -26.32 -0.77
N VAL A 233 2.25 -26.46 0.56
CA VAL A 233 1.20 -25.80 1.36
C VAL A 233 1.29 -24.29 1.21
N VAL A 234 2.49 -23.71 1.31
CA VAL A 234 2.73 -22.27 1.15
C VAL A 234 2.37 -21.78 -0.26
N ARG A 235 2.73 -22.53 -1.31
CA ARG A 235 2.33 -22.21 -2.69
C ARG A 235 0.81 -22.23 -2.87
N CYS A 236 0.15 -23.25 -2.32
CA CYS A 236 -1.30 -23.39 -2.36
C CYS A 236 -2.00 -22.23 -1.61
N LEU A 237 -1.40 -21.74 -0.51
CA LEU A 237 -1.96 -20.67 0.31
C LEU A 237 -2.25 -19.38 -0.47
N TRP A 238 -1.42 -19.03 -1.46
CA TRP A 238 -1.56 -17.77 -2.21
C TRP A 238 -1.76 -17.93 -3.73
N LEU A 239 -1.30 -19.01 -4.36
CA LEU A 239 -1.41 -19.18 -5.82
C LEU A 239 -2.61 -20.03 -6.26
N GLY A 240 -3.10 -20.94 -5.41
CA GLY A 240 -4.12 -21.94 -5.79
C GLY A 240 -5.56 -21.51 -5.51
N GLY A 241 -5.88 -20.22 -5.59
CA GLY A 241 -7.16 -19.68 -5.10
C GLY A 241 -7.28 -19.74 -3.58
N GLY A 242 -6.14 -19.71 -2.88
CA GLY A 242 -6.07 -19.91 -1.45
C GLY A 242 -6.90 -18.90 -0.65
N LYS A 243 -7.37 -19.35 0.52
CA LYS A 243 -8.30 -18.60 1.38
C LYS A 243 -7.62 -17.50 2.20
N ALA A 244 -6.29 -17.36 2.11
CA ALA A 244 -5.56 -16.33 2.85
C ALA A 244 -6.02 -14.94 2.40
N LYS A 245 -6.29 -14.08 3.36
CA LYS A 245 -6.73 -12.72 3.08
C LYS A 245 -5.49 -11.86 2.81
N SER A 246 -5.34 -11.34 1.60
CA SER A 246 -4.40 -10.25 1.35
C SER A 246 -5.07 -8.93 1.70
N PHE A 247 -4.51 -8.17 2.61
CA PHE A 247 -5.00 -6.83 2.94
C PHE A 247 -4.11 -5.78 2.27
N PRO A 248 -4.72 -4.75 1.64
CA PRO A 248 -6.14 -4.61 1.31
C PRO A 248 -6.59 -5.57 0.17
N THR A 249 -7.76 -6.23 0.32
CA THR A 249 -8.24 -7.24 -0.65
C THR A 249 -8.73 -6.63 -1.97
N TRP A 250 -9.04 -5.33 -2.00
CA TRP A 250 -9.71 -4.64 -3.13
C TRP A 250 -8.79 -3.75 -3.97
N LEU A 251 -7.61 -3.35 -3.48
CA LEU A 251 -6.81 -2.26 -4.06
C LEU A 251 -6.30 -2.53 -5.49
N PHE A 252 -6.37 -3.78 -5.96
CA PHE A 252 -5.90 -4.21 -7.28
C PHE A 252 -7.00 -4.79 -8.17
N SER A 253 -8.28 -4.61 -7.82
CA SER A 253 -9.31 -4.92 -8.80
C SER A 253 -9.24 -3.88 -9.93
N TRP A 254 -9.37 -4.34 -11.18
CA TRP A 254 -9.50 -3.43 -12.33
C TRP A 254 -10.67 -2.44 -12.15
N ALA A 255 -11.71 -2.84 -11.42
CA ALA A 255 -12.81 -1.97 -11.04
C ALA A 255 -12.34 -0.81 -10.14
N SER A 256 -11.53 -1.07 -9.12
CA SER A 256 -10.98 -0.04 -8.22
C SER A 256 -10.07 0.93 -8.95
N LEU A 257 -9.21 0.44 -9.85
CA LEU A 257 -8.40 1.30 -10.72
C LEU A 257 -9.27 2.18 -11.63
N ARG A 258 -10.31 1.62 -12.24
CA ARG A 258 -11.27 2.40 -13.05
C ARG A 258 -12.00 3.44 -12.22
N ILE A 259 -12.44 3.12 -11.01
CA ILE A 259 -13.11 4.07 -10.11
C ILE A 259 -12.16 5.19 -9.69
N MET A 260 -10.89 4.88 -9.41
CA MET A 260 -9.88 5.90 -9.09
C MET A 260 -9.58 6.79 -10.28
N CYS A 261 -9.52 6.24 -11.50
CA CYS A 261 -9.18 7.02 -12.70
C CYS A 261 -10.37 7.73 -13.36
N ALA A 262 -11.61 7.23 -13.17
CA ALA A 262 -12.81 7.72 -13.81
C ALA A 262 -13.06 9.23 -13.64
N PRO A 263 -12.85 9.85 -12.45
CA PRO A 263 -13.13 11.26 -12.27
C PRO A 263 -12.16 12.17 -13.03
N TYR A 264 -10.99 11.66 -13.41
CA TYR A 264 -10.00 12.42 -14.19
C TYR A 264 -10.30 12.38 -15.70
N ILE A 265 -11.13 11.45 -16.18
CA ILE A 265 -11.47 11.34 -17.61
C ILE A 265 -12.26 12.57 -18.09
N PRO A 266 -13.36 13.00 -17.44
CA PRO A 266 -14.08 14.21 -17.84
C PRO A 266 -13.21 15.47 -17.78
N LEU A 267 -12.30 15.56 -16.80
CA LEU A 267 -11.37 16.68 -16.68
C LEU A 267 -10.44 16.73 -17.90
N ILE A 268 -9.82 15.61 -18.27
CA ILE A 268 -8.96 15.51 -19.46
C ILE A 268 -9.74 15.88 -20.73
N VAL A 269 -10.99 15.44 -20.86
CA VAL A 269 -11.85 15.76 -22.01
C VAL A 269 -12.20 17.25 -22.04
N ALA A 270 -12.59 17.85 -20.91
CA ALA A 270 -12.88 19.28 -20.83
C ALA A 270 -11.66 20.13 -21.22
N CYS A 271 -10.46 19.78 -20.72
CA CYS A 271 -9.21 20.42 -21.11
C CYS A 271 -8.97 20.36 -22.63
N ALA A 272 -9.21 19.19 -23.22
CA ALA A 272 -9.00 19.00 -24.65
C ALA A 272 -9.99 19.84 -25.46
N VAL A 273 -11.24 19.94 -25.02
CA VAL A 273 -12.27 20.78 -25.67
C VAL A 273 -11.92 22.26 -25.56
N ASP A 274 -11.59 22.76 -24.37
CA ASP A 274 -11.22 24.17 -24.17
C ASP A 274 -9.99 24.55 -25.01
N TYR A 275 -8.98 23.69 -25.06
CA TYR A 275 -7.79 23.89 -25.89
C TYR A 275 -8.12 23.96 -27.39
N ILE A 276 -9.00 23.08 -27.87
CA ILE A 276 -9.46 23.08 -29.27
C ILE A 276 -10.25 24.36 -29.58
N VAL A 277 -11.12 24.80 -28.68
CA VAL A 277 -11.89 26.03 -28.84
C VAL A 277 -10.95 27.24 -28.88
N CYS A 278 -9.97 27.32 -27.98
CA CYS A 278 -8.97 28.40 -28.00
C CYS A 278 -8.22 28.49 -29.33
N ILE A 279 -7.72 27.35 -29.85
CA ILE A 279 -7.05 27.31 -31.16
C ILE A 279 -7.98 27.80 -32.28
N ALA A 280 -9.22 27.32 -32.31
CA ALA A 280 -10.18 27.71 -33.33
C ALA A 280 -10.56 29.22 -33.26
N THR A 281 -10.57 29.80 -32.06
CA THR A 281 -10.83 31.24 -31.88
C THR A 281 -9.62 32.12 -32.20
N GLU A 282 -8.38 31.66 -32.00
CA GLU A 282 -7.19 32.42 -32.40
C GLU A 282 -7.08 32.53 -33.93
N GLU A 283 -7.46 31.49 -34.69
CA GLU A 283 -7.47 31.56 -36.16
C GLU A 283 -8.53 32.51 -36.73
N SER A 284 -9.53 32.91 -35.94
CA SER A 284 -10.60 33.83 -36.38
C SER A 284 -10.35 35.29 -36.01
N PHE A 285 -9.24 35.62 -35.34
CA PHE A 285 -8.79 37.01 -35.29
C PHE A 285 -8.17 37.39 -36.64
N PRO A 286 -8.81 38.29 -37.42
CA PRO A 286 -8.21 38.76 -38.65
C PRO A 286 -6.86 39.38 -38.30
N MET A 287 -5.80 38.92 -38.97
CA MET A 287 -4.49 39.57 -38.94
C MET A 287 -4.73 41.05 -39.14
N VAL A 288 -4.59 41.84 -38.07
CA VAL A 288 -4.59 43.30 -38.16
C VAL A 288 -3.51 43.59 -39.18
N PRO A 289 -3.84 44.16 -40.36
CA PRO A 289 -2.85 44.39 -41.39
C PRO A 289 -1.75 45.20 -40.74
N THR A 290 -0.56 44.63 -40.69
CA THR A 290 0.64 45.31 -40.25
C THR A 290 0.75 46.54 -41.12
N TYR A 291 0.39 47.69 -40.54
CA TYR A 291 0.42 48.97 -41.22
C TYR A 291 1.87 49.16 -41.64
N SER A 292 2.13 48.90 -42.92
CA SER A 292 3.43 49.15 -43.53
C SER A 292 3.69 50.63 -43.34
N GLN A 293 4.62 50.97 -42.44
CA GLN A 293 5.22 52.30 -42.37
C GLN A 293 5.95 52.55 -43.68
N SER A 294 5.20 52.95 -44.70
CA SER A 294 5.69 53.42 -45.99
C SER A 294 5.49 54.93 -46.04
N GLN A 295 6.58 55.63 -45.74
CA GLN A 295 7.07 56.84 -46.41
C GLN A 295 6.13 58.04 -46.62
N ALA A 296 6.53 59.18 -46.04
CA ALA A 296 6.64 60.50 -46.69
C ALA A 296 7.30 61.46 -45.68
N SER A 297 8.16 62.43 -45.97
CA SER A 297 8.94 62.88 -47.13
C SER A 297 9.79 64.08 -46.63
N PRO A 298 10.79 64.58 -47.39
CA PRO A 298 11.82 65.50 -46.91
C PRO A 298 11.34 66.96 -46.85
N VAL A 299 11.85 67.73 -45.89
CA VAL A 299 11.69 69.20 -45.85
C VAL A 299 12.88 69.85 -46.59
N PRO A 300 12.65 70.80 -47.51
CA PRO A 300 13.68 71.39 -48.37
C PRO A 300 14.36 72.63 -47.76
N ALA A 301 15.59 72.86 -48.27
CA ALA A 301 16.43 74.07 -48.35
C ALA A 301 16.62 74.94 -47.09
#